data_AF-A0A3M1IKI0-F1
#
_entry.id   AF-A0A3M1IKI0-F1
#
_cell.length_a   1.000
_cell.length_b   1.000
_cell.length_c   1.000
_cell.angle_alpha   90.00
_cell.angle_beta   90.00
_cell.angle_gamma   90.00
#
_symmetry.space_group_name_H-M   'P 1'
#
loop_
_entity.id
_entity.type
_entity.pdbx_description
1 polymer ?
#
loop_
_entity_poly.entity_id
_entity_poly.type
_entity_poly.pdbx_seq_one_letter_code
_entity_poly.pdbx_strand_id
1 'polypeptide(L)'
;GFTGGYGPVEYRTIFPTRTIPFLLSGKPIFAHAPPTSFLSDFLRQNKCALLVDQPEPELVHAELLRLAADPNLQCQLVAAAQVTARQFHGPRVAAQLKELLGATQV
;
A
#
# COMPACT_ATOMS: atom_id res chain seq x y z
N GLY A 1 -1.16 15.48 -3.78
CA GLY A 1 -1.82 14.44 -2.97
C GLY A 1 -2.88 15.08 -2.12
N PHE A 2 -2.49 15.81 -1.07
CA PHE A 2 -3.40 16.63 -0.25
C PHE A 2 -3.98 17.81 -1.02
N THR A 3 -3.18 18.37 -1.92
CA THR A 3 -3.58 19.34 -2.93
C THR A 3 -3.12 18.82 -4.29
N GLY A 4 -3.84 19.17 -5.36
CA GLY A 4 -3.50 18.76 -6.73
C GLY A 4 -4.64 18.97 -7.71
N GLY A 5 -4.34 18.84 -9.00
CA GLY A 5 -5.30 19.09 -10.09
C GLY A 5 -6.17 17.90 -10.48
N TYR A 6 -5.93 16.71 -9.90
CA TYR A 6 -6.73 15.52 -10.17
C TYR A 6 -8.11 15.60 -9.51
N GLY A 7 -9.10 15.03 -10.18
CA GLY A 7 -10.47 14.94 -9.67
C GLY A 7 -10.60 13.94 -8.50
N PRO A 8 -11.67 14.04 -7.70
CA PRO A 8 -11.89 13.13 -6.57
C PRO A 8 -11.92 11.64 -6.96
N VAL A 9 -12.44 11.31 -8.14
CA VAL A 9 -12.51 9.91 -8.63
C VAL A 9 -11.13 9.35 -8.87
N GLU A 10 -10.21 10.13 -9.43
CA GLU A 10 -8.84 9.69 -9.71
C GLU A 10 -8.11 9.34 -8.41
N TYR A 11 -8.20 10.17 -7.37
CA TYR A 11 -7.62 9.83 -6.07
C TYR A 11 -8.19 8.54 -5.46
N ARG A 12 -9.46 8.23 -5.75
CA ARG A 12 -10.16 7.03 -5.27
C ARG A 12 -9.94 5.78 -6.12
N THR A 13 -9.21 5.87 -7.23
CA THR A 13 -8.98 4.73 -8.13
C THR A 13 -7.52 4.53 -8.54
N ILE A 14 -6.68 5.57 -8.42
CA ILE A 14 -5.26 5.47 -8.76
C ILE A 14 -4.57 4.50 -7.79
N PHE A 15 -3.87 3.54 -8.38
CA PHE A 15 -2.93 2.68 -7.70
C PHE A 15 -1.54 2.84 -8.33
N PRO A 16 -0.56 3.45 -7.64
CA PRO A 16 0.74 3.74 -8.24
C PRO A 16 1.49 2.47 -8.67
N THR A 17 2.12 2.51 -9.85
CA THR A 17 2.88 1.38 -10.41
C THR A 17 4.00 0.90 -9.49
N ARG A 18 4.56 1.79 -8.67
CA ARG A 18 5.66 1.47 -7.73
C ARG A 18 5.21 0.78 -6.45
N THR A 19 3.90 0.69 -6.19
CA THR A 19 3.38 0.05 -4.97
C THR A 19 3.79 -1.42 -4.89
N ILE A 20 3.64 -2.19 -5.98
CA ILE A 20 4.00 -3.61 -5.99
C ILE A 20 5.52 -3.81 -5.79
N PRO A 21 6.42 -3.11 -6.52
CA PRO A 21 7.85 -3.15 -6.23
C PRO A 21 8.21 -2.81 -4.77
N PHE A 22 7.54 -1.83 -4.14
CA PHE A 22 7.79 -1.51 -2.73
C PHE A 22 7.35 -2.62 -1.78
N LEU A 23 6.21 -3.27 -2.04
CA LEU A 23 5.77 -4.43 -1.25
C LEU A 23 6.78 -5.59 -1.29
N LEU A 24 7.48 -5.75 -2.43
CA LEU A 24 8.49 -6.80 -2.64
C LEU A 24 9.90 -6.40 -2.19
N SER A 25 10.13 -5.14 -1.81
CA SER A 25 11.48 -4.60 -1.61
C SER A 25 12.21 -5.13 -0.38
N GLY A 26 11.50 -5.75 0.57
CA GLY A 26 12.06 -6.13 1.86
C GLY A 26 12.44 -4.95 2.76
N LYS A 27 11.94 -3.75 2.45
CA LYS A 27 12.12 -2.53 3.24
C LYS A 27 10.76 -2.07 3.80
N PRO A 28 10.73 -1.45 4.99
CA PRO A 28 9.51 -0.85 5.50
C PRO A 28 9.04 0.26 4.55
N ILE A 29 7.73 0.34 4.34
CA ILE A 29 7.12 1.38 3.51
C ILE A 29 6.69 2.52 4.41
N PHE A 30 7.18 3.73 4.11
CA PHE A 30 6.67 4.98 4.68
C PHE A 30 5.87 5.69 3.60
N ALA A 31 4.60 6.00 3.89
CA ALA A 31 3.69 6.64 2.95
C ALA A 31 3.15 7.94 3.55
N HIS A 32 3.14 8.99 2.74
CA HIS A 32 2.47 10.25 3.07
C HIS A 32 1.46 10.57 1.98
N ALA A 33 0.17 10.43 2.30
CA ALA A 33 -0.91 10.48 1.33
C ALA A 33 -2.24 10.86 2.00
N PRO A 34 -3.15 11.58 1.30
CA PRO A 34 -4.41 12.01 1.88
C PRO A 34 -5.29 10.81 2.28
N PRO A 35 -6.16 10.97 3.30
CA PRO A 35 -6.90 9.84 3.86
C PRO A 35 -7.97 9.30 2.91
N THR A 36 -8.36 10.09 1.90
CA THR A 36 -9.41 9.81 0.92
C THR A 36 -8.92 9.10 -0.35
N SER A 37 -7.63 8.79 -0.44
CA SER A 37 -7.08 8.08 -1.61
C SER A 37 -7.21 6.56 -1.48
N PHE A 38 -7.38 5.88 -2.62
CA PHE A 38 -7.39 4.42 -2.68
C PHE A 38 -6.13 3.81 -2.08
N LEU A 39 -4.97 4.42 -2.34
CA LEU A 39 -3.70 3.96 -1.78
C LEU A 39 -3.72 3.98 -0.24
N SER A 40 -4.22 5.05 0.38
CA SER A 40 -4.32 5.13 1.84
C SER A 40 -5.21 4.04 2.43
N ASP A 41 -6.35 3.78 1.81
CA ASP A 41 -7.24 2.69 2.23
C ASP A 41 -6.59 1.32 2.08
N PHE A 42 -5.96 1.08 0.92
CA PHE A 42 -5.22 -0.15 0.66
C PHE A 42 -4.11 -0.39 1.70
N LEU A 43 -3.29 0.63 2.00
CA LEU A 43 -2.19 0.51 2.95
C LEU A 43 -2.68 0.26 4.39
N ARG A 44 -3.74 0.95 4.83
CA ARG A 44 -4.35 0.73 6.15
C ARG A 44 -4.94 -0.68 6.28
N GLN A 45 -5.73 -1.11 5.30
CA GLN A 45 -6.38 -2.43 5.31
C GLN A 45 -5.36 -3.56 5.39
N ASN A 46 -4.24 -3.41 4.68
CA ASN A 46 -3.19 -4.41 4.62
C ASN A 46 -2.12 -4.27 5.70
N LYS A 47 -2.11 -3.16 6.46
CA LYS A 47 -1.13 -2.86 7.51
C LYS A 47 0.33 -2.98 7.04
N CYS A 48 0.59 -2.66 5.78
CA CYS A 48 1.86 -2.89 5.11
C CYS A 48 2.74 -1.64 4.96
N ALA A 49 2.30 -0.50 5.50
CA ALA A 49 3.08 0.74 5.53
C ALA A 49 2.78 1.53 6.82
N LEU A 50 3.75 2.35 7.23
CA LEU A 50 3.46 3.47 8.13
C LEU A 50 2.89 4.62 7.30
N LEU A 51 1.61 4.93 7.51
CA LEU A 51 0.90 5.97 6.77
C LEU A 51 0.75 7.23 7.61
N VAL A 52 1.26 8.35 7.09
CA VAL A 52 1.00 9.70 7.61
C VAL A 52 -0.02 10.37 6.70
N ASP A 53 -1.27 10.43 7.15
CA ASP A 53 -2.39 10.94 6.37
C ASP A 53 -2.81 12.37 6.70
N GLN A 54 -1.95 13.09 7.40
CA GLN A 54 -2.13 14.49 7.75
C GLN A 54 -1.03 15.34 7.06
N PRO A 55 -1.33 16.55 6.57
CA PRO A 55 -0.41 17.34 5.75
C PRO A 55 0.75 17.98 6.51
N GLU A 56 0.76 17.94 7.85
CA GLU A 56 1.73 18.63 8.70
C GLU A 56 3.13 17.99 8.59
N PRO A 57 4.16 18.76 8.15
CA PRO A 57 5.54 18.26 8.03
C PRO A 57 6.12 17.66 9.31
N GLU A 58 5.70 18.18 10.46
CA GLU A 58 6.15 17.81 11.79
C GLU A 58 5.73 16.37 12.13
N LEU A 59 4.54 15.96 11.69
CA LEU A 59 4.06 14.59 11.81
C LEU A 59 4.85 13.65 10.90
N VAL A 60 5.14 14.08 9.66
CA VAL A 60 5.97 13.31 8.72
C VAL A 60 7.35 13.05 9.33
N HIS A 61 7.97 14.09 9.88
CA HIS A 61 9.29 13.98 10.53
C HIS A 61 9.24 13.06 11.76
N ALA A 62 8.28 13.26 12.66
CA ALA A 62 8.15 12.46 13.88
C ALA A 62 7.93 10.97 13.57
N GLU A 63 7.04 10.64 12.64
CA GLU A 63 6.76 9.24 12.26
C GLU A 63 7.92 8.60 11.49
N LEU A 64 8.67 9.37 10.70
CA LEU A 64 9.87 8.86 10.04
C LEU A 64 10.96 8.50 11.06
N LEU A 65 11.17 9.35 12.08
CA LEU A 65 12.09 9.05 13.19
C LEU A 65 11.63 7.83 13.99
N ARG A 66 10.33 7.71 14.25
CA ARG A 66 9.75 6.53 14.91
C ARG A 66 10.03 5.26 14.11
N LEU A 67 9.80 5.30 12.80
CA LEU A 67 10.09 4.16 11.92
C LEU A 67 11.56 3.79 11.93
N ALA A 68 12.47 4.77 11.89
CA ALA A 68 13.90 4.54 11.90
C ALA A 68 14.38 3.92 13.23
N ALA A 69 13.77 4.30 14.35
CA ALA A 69 14.17 3.88 15.69
C ALA A 69 13.50 2.59 16.20
N ASP A 70 12.48 2.07 15.52
CA ASP A 70 11.71 0.89 15.95
C ASP A 70 11.89 -0.32 15.00
N PRO A 71 12.88 -1.20 15.26
CA PRO A 71 13.09 -2.40 14.44
C PRO A 71 11.91 -3.36 14.43
N ASN A 72 11.14 -3.42 15.52
CA ASN A 72 9.98 -4.31 15.61
C ASN A 72 8.88 -3.84 14.66
N LEU A 73 8.61 -2.54 14.63
CA LEU A 73 7.70 -1.94 13.66
C LEU A 73 8.17 -2.20 12.23
N GLN A 74 9.45 -2.02 11.94
CA GLN A 74 10.00 -2.30 10.61
C GLN A 74 9.76 -3.75 10.19
N CYS A 75 10.06 -4.72 11.06
CA CYS A 75 9.82 -6.14 10.80
C CYS A 75 8.34 -6.44 10.56
N GLN A 76 7.44 -5.86 11.37
CA GLN A 76 5.99 -6.03 11.20
C GLN A 76 5.51 -5.52 9.85
N LEU A 77 5.93 -4.31 9.45
CA LEU A 77 5.56 -3.70 8.18
C LEU A 77 6.09 -4.51 6.99
N VAL A 78 7.35 -4.97 7.05
CA VAL A 78 7.95 -5.80 5.99
C VAL A 78 7.21 -7.14 5.86
N ALA A 79 6.91 -7.80 6.98
CA ALA A 79 6.18 -9.07 6.96
C ALA A 79 4.77 -8.90 6.35
N ALA A 80 4.05 -7.84 6.76
CA ALA A 80 2.75 -7.51 6.19
C ALA A 80 2.85 -7.21 4.68
N ALA A 81 3.82 -6.40 4.26
CA ALA A 81 4.06 -6.07 2.85
C ALA A 81 4.31 -7.32 1.99
N GLN A 82 5.12 -8.26 2.49
CA GLN A 82 5.36 -9.53 1.81
C GLN A 82 4.10 -10.39 1.68
N VAL A 83 3.24 -10.43 2.70
CA VAL A 83 1.94 -11.12 2.63
C VAL A 83 1.04 -10.44 1.61
N THR A 84 0.94 -9.11 1.64
CA THR A 84 0.13 -8.32 0.72
C THR A 84 0.57 -8.47 -0.74
N ALA A 85 1.88 -8.54 -1.01
CA ALA A 85 2.41 -8.74 -2.36
C ALA A 85 1.85 -9.99 -3.04
N ARG A 86 1.50 -11.03 -2.27
CA ARG A 86 0.92 -12.29 -2.79
C ARG A 86 -0.42 -12.09 -3.49
N GLN A 87 -1.15 -11.00 -3.20
CA GLN A 87 -2.40 -10.67 -3.87
C GLN A 87 -2.19 -10.38 -5.37
N PHE A 88 -1.00 -9.91 -5.75
CA PHE A 88 -0.63 -9.56 -7.13
C PHE A 88 0.15 -10.68 -7.84
N HIS A 89 0.28 -11.85 -7.23
CA HIS A 89 0.97 -12.97 -7.86
C HIS A 89 0.18 -13.44 -9.09
N GLY A 90 0.80 -13.37 -10.27
CA GLY A 90 0.13 -13.65 -11.55
C GLY A 90 -0.72 -14.93 -11.58
N PRO A 91 -0.20 -16.09 -11.15
CA PRO A 91 -0.97 -17.33 -11.06
C PRO A 91 -2.24 -17.22 -10.20
N ARG A 92 -2.18 -16.52 -9.07
CA ARG A 92 -3.34 -16.29 -8.20
C ARG A 92 -4.38 -15.45 -8.92
N VAL A 93 -3.96 -14.33 -9.51
CA VAL A 93 -4.86 -13.41 -10.23
C VAL A 93 -5.52 -14.10 -11.42
N ALA A 94 -4.74 -14.87 -12.20
CA ALA A 94 -5.26 -15.62 -13.33
C ALA A 94 -6.27 -16.70 -12.90
N ALA A 95 -6.03 -17.39 -11.79
CA ALA A 95 -6.97 -18.37 -11.24
C ALA A 95 -8.29 -17.71 -10.82
N GLN A 96 -8.23 -16.60 -10.09
CA GLN A 96 -9.41 -15.84 -9.67
C GLN A 96 -10.21 -15.32 -10.87
N LEU A 97 -9.55 -14.83 -11.91
CA LEU A 97 -10.22 -14.37 -13.12
C LEU A 97 -10.95 -15.53 -13.84
N LYS A 98 -10.30 -16.69 -13.98
CA LYS A 98 -10.92 -17.87 -14.60
C LYS A 98 -12.17 -18.33 -13.85
N GLU A 99 -12.09 -18.37 -12.52
CA GLU A 99 -13.21 -18.71 -11.65
C GLU A 99 -14.41 -17.77 -11.86
N LEU A 100 -14.18 -16.45 -11.87
CA LEU A 100 -15.22 -15.45 -12.10
C LEU A 100 -15.89 -15.55 -13.48
N LEU A 101 -15.12 -15.98 -14.50
CA LEU A 101 -15.64 -16.16 -15.86
C LEU A 101 -16.36 -17.51 -16.06
N GLY A 102 -16.47 -18.35 -15.02
CA GLY A 102 -17.06 -19.69 -15.12
C GLY A 102 -16.21 -20.68 -15.93
N ALA A 103 -14.96 -20.31 -16.25
CA ALA A 103 -13.99 -21.19 -16.90
C ALA A 103 -13.43 -22.17 -15.86
N THR A 104 -14.25 -23.17 -15.52
CA THR A 104 -13.83 -24.31 -14.69
C THR A 104 -12.69 -25.02 -15.42
N GLN A 105 -11.58 -25.23 -14.73
CA GLN A 105 -10.37 -25.82 -15.30
C GLN A 105 -10.68 -27.19 -15.94
N VAL A 106 -10.35 -27.35 -17.23
CA VAL A 106 -10.12 -28.65 -17.88
C VAL A 106 -8.65 -29.00 -17.73
#